data_AF-A0A0A1UFD2-F1
#
_entry.id   AF-A0A0A1UFD2-F1
#
_cell.length_a   1.000
_cell.length_b   1.000
_cell.length_c   1.000
_cell.angle_alpha   90.00
_cell.angle_beta   90.00
_cell.angle_gamma   90.00
#
_symmetry.space_group_name_H-M   'P 1'
#
loop_
_entity.id
_entity.type
_entity.pdbx_description
1 polymer ?
#
loop_
_entity_poly.entity_id
_entity_poly.type
_entity_poly.pdbx_seq_one_letter_code
_entity_poly.pdbx_strand_id
1 'polypeptide(L)'
;MLDKELLDSLLFDPSSNLLMSICCNLIYDPKDPFCQTNALCVMDYFRANNRLQDLFIWAFQKEFLQNGKPNDITETYPFFSAFNYQYTIDNFFDFCKETTKSFLSNKDLLHSINIQLFKGNTEEFTKEMNEEYYVSIQQLLKIVFMFRTDFEINTKLIPTDYLMFLKGISDLLSEQKYKEKGFTNSIFSRIIKLTIINFMKNKRMLRRAFQDIDQDLDVILFIAETFEKLMTHSTEPYILNLNALVKDFNEFGQIDALFERTSFAIDEATPLKNISVVELASLIKCNILPVKRMLHPKIRAQVDKALSLSATSDNDFDIYVNVLHSFEAFSRNYYMYLTAALDEINTKNRQIAKLKAEYEKTNEILRQKKVYSKTLQMRLYQLQPMTSPRFSDSKKVTKSERSFLSIKSASGTTRQAATMSSREMRKSQEVERKAQKKLLKEEIKKKEKLEREQKKKKKEIEKKLKKVQDPPK
;
A
#
# COMPACT_ATOMS: atom_id res chain seq x y z
N MET A 1 -18.30 -23.78 -34.81
CA MET A 1 -19.16 -24.01 -33.63
C MET A 1 -18.26 -24.47 -32.49
N LEU A 2 -18.35 -23.86 -31.31
CA LEU A 2 -17.51 -24.18 -30.15
C LEU A 2 -17.55 -25.69 -29.86
N ASP A 3 -16.40 -26.35 -29.92
CA ASP A 3 -16.25 -27.78 -29.63
C ASP A 3 -15.89 -27.93 -28.15
N LYS A 4 -16.94 -28.13 -27.33
CA LYS A 4 -16.84 -28.22 -25.87
C LYS A 4 -15.99 -29.41 -25.44
N GLU A 5 -16.20 -30.59 -26.03
CA GLU A 5 -15.50 -31.82 -25.64
C GLU A 5 -14.00 -31.69 -25.87
N LEU A 6 -13.61 -31.12 -27.01
CA LEU A 6 -12.20 -30.84 -27.27
C LEU A 6 -11.64 -29.81 -26.28
N LEU A 7 -12.38 -28.73 -25.99
CA LEU A 7 -11.94 -27.74 -25.00
C LEU A 7 -11.76 -28.35 -23.60
N ASP A 8 -12.70 -29.20 -23.17
CA ASP A 8 -12.64 -29.93 -21.89
C ASP A 8 -11.42 -30.85 -21.83
N SER A 9 -11.17 -31.61 -22.91
CA SER A 9 -10.02 -32.51 -22.99
C SER A 9 -8.70 -31.76 -22.88
N LEU A 10 -8.61 -30.54 -23.43
CA LEU A 10 -7.42 -29.70 -23.33
C LEU A 10 -7.30 -29.06 -21.95
N LEU A 11 -8.39 -28.51 -21.41
CA LEU A 11 -8.35 -27.76 -20.16
C LEU A 11 -8.07 -28.66 -18.95
N PHE A 12 -8.59 -29.88 -18.97
CA PHE A 12 -8.43 -30.85 -17.89
C PHE A 12 -7.20 -31.75 -18.05
N ASP A 13 -6.54 -31.73 -19.20
CA ASP A 13 -5.26 -32.42 -19.39
C ASP A 13 -4.09 -31.57 -18.86
N PRO A 14 -3.39 -32.01 -17.80
CA PRO A 14 -2.22 -31.30 -17.27
C PRO A 14 -1.09 -31.14 -18.31
N SER A 15 -1.04 -32.02 -19.33
CA SER A 15 0.00 -32.01 -20.36
C SER A 15 -0.20 -30.93 -21.42
N SER A 16 -1.43 -30.42 -21.57
CA SER A 16 -1.76 -29.41 -22.58
C SER A 16 -1.15 -28.03 -22.25
N ASN A 17 -0.86 -27.77 -20.97
CA ASN A 17 -0.50 -26.45 -20.42
C ASN A 17 -1.54 -25.34 -20.69
N LEU A 18 -2.76 -25.65 -21.13
CA LEU A 18 -3.79 -24.66 -21.41
C LEU A 18 -4.21 -23.90 -20.15
N LEU A 19 -4.53 -24.62 -19.07
CA LEU A 19 -4.88 -24.02 -17.79
C LEU A 19 -3.75 -23.16 -17.22
N MET A 20 -2.50 -23.66 -17.29
CA MET A 20 -1.32 -22.90 -16.88
C MET A 20 -1.22 -21.58 -17.64
N SER A 21 -1.38 -21.64 -18.96
CA SER A 21 -1.29 -20.47 -19.82
C SER A 21 -2.37 -19.43 -19.53
N ILE A 22 -3.61 -19.88 -19.30
CA ILE A 22 -4.72 -19.02 -18.87
C ILE A 22 -4.35 -18.32 -17.56
N CYS A 23 -3.92 -19.07 -16.55
CA CYS A 23 -3.62 -18.51 -15.23
C CYS A 23 -2.42 -17.55 -15.27
N CYS A 24 -1.32 -17.89 -15.95
CA CYS A 24 -0.14 -17.01 -16.05
C CYS A 24 -0.45 -15.65 -16.68
N ASN A 25 -1.40 -15.59 -17.62
CA ASN A 25 -1.71 -14.36 -18.35
C ASN A 25 -2.90 -13.58 -17.77
N LEU A 26 -3.84 -14.27 -17.11
CA LEU A 26 -5.13 -13.70 -16.71
C LEU A 26 -5.36 -13.66 -15.20
N ILE A 27 -4.54 -14.36 -14.42
CA ILE A 27 -4.67 -14.52 -12.97
C ILE A 27 -3.28 -14.35 -12.33
N TYR A 28 -2.78 -13.11 -12.37
CA TYR A 28 -1.43 -12.77 -11.90
C TYR A 28 -1.41 -12.03 -10.55
N ASP A 29 -2.49 -11.32 -10.18
CA ASP A 29 -2.61 -10.61 -8.89
C ASP A 29 -3.97 -10.91 -8.23
N PRO A 30 -4.00 -11.57 -7.06
CA PRO A 30 -5.23 -11.86 -6.30
C PRO A 30 -6.06 -10.61 -5.94
N LYS A 31 -5.45 -9.41 -5.92
CA LYS A 31 -6.12 -8.16 -5.54
C LYS A 31 -6.63 -7.37 -6.73
N ASP A 32 -6.23 -7.73 -7.96
CA ASP A 32 -6.68 -7.07 -9.17
C ASP A 32 -8.14 -7.48 -9.51
N PRO A 33 -9.09 -6.53 -9.65
CA PRO A 33 -10.48 -6.84 -9.97
C PRO A 33 -10.69 -7.64 -11.27
N PHE A 34 -9.84 -7.44 -12.28
CA PHE A 34 -9.91 -8.20 -13.52
C PHE A 34 -9.42 -9.64 -13.31
N CYS A 35 -8.34 -9.82 -12.54
CA CYS A 35 -7.87 -11.15 -12.15
C CYS A 35 -8.93 -11.90 -11.33
N GLN A 36 -9.62 -11.23 -10.41
CA GLN A 36 -10.73 -11.79 -9.63
C GLN A 36 -11.88 -12.26 -10.52
N THR A 37 -12.27 -11.43 -11.49
CA THR A 37 -13.33 -11.77 -12.45
C THR A 37 -12.93 -12.97 -13.32
N ASN A 38 -11.68 -13.02 -13.78
CA ASN A 38 -11.16 -14.12 -14.57
C ASN A 38 -11.06 -15.41 -13.75
N ALA A 39 -10.57 -15.32 -12.51
CA ALA A 39 -10.49 -16.44 -11.59
C ALA A 39 -11.87 -17.03 -11.27
N LEU A 40 -12.87 -16.17 -11.05
CA LEU A 40 -14.26 -16.58 -10.86
C LEU A 40 -14.79 -17.32 -12.09
N CYS A 41 -14.56 -16.79 -13.30
CA CYS A 41 -14.98 -17.44 -14.56
C CYS A 41 -14.38 -18.85 -14.70
N VAL A 42 -13.09 -19.02 -14.39
CA VAL A 42 -12.43 -20.33 -14.41
C VAL A 42 -13.01 -21.25 -13.31
N MET A 43 -13.19 -20.74 -12.09
CA MET A 43 -13.76 -21.52 -11.00
C MET A 43 -15.18 -21.99 -11.30
N ASP A 44 -16.02 -21.13 -11.85
CA ASP A 44 -17.40 -21.47 -12.22
C ASP A 44 -17.43 -22.55 -13.31
N TYR A 45 -16.51 -22.49 -14.28
CA TYR A 45 -16.36 -23.54 -15.28
C TYR A 45 -15.96 -24.90 -14.68
N PHE A 46 -14.97 -24.91 -13.79
CA PHE A 46 -14.54 -26.15 -13.12
C PHE A 46 -15.62 -26.67 -12.18
N ARG A 47 -16.37 -25.78 -11.51
CA ARG A 47 -17.53 -26.13 -10.68
C ARG A 47 -18.63 -26.78 -11.51
N ALA A 48 -18.96 -26.24 -12.67
CA ALA A 48 -19.96 -26.79 -13.59
C ALA A 48 -19.61 -28.18 -14.13
N ASN A 49 -18.33 -28.57 -14.11
CA ASN A 49 -17.86 -29.88 -14.53
C ASN A 49 -17.51 -30.82 -13.35
N ASN A 50 -17.84 -30.45 -12.11
CA ASN A 50 -17.46 -31.20 -10.89
C ASN A 50 -15.94 -31.42 -10.74
N ARG A 51 -15.12 -30.51 -11.26
CA ARG A 51 -13.65 -30.54 -11.21
C ARG A 51 -13.06 -29.45 -10.31
N LEU A 52 -13.87 -28.75 -9.52
CA LEU A 52 -13.39 -27.63 -8.70
C LEU A 52 -12.28 -28.05 -7.72
N GLN A 53 -12.39 -29.25 -7.13
CA GLN A 53 -11.35 -29.82 -6.28
C GLN A 53 -10.01 -29.96 -7.02
N ASP A 54 -10.03 -30.50 -8.25
CA ASP A 54 -8.83 -30.67 -9.08
C ASP A 54 -8.15 -29.34 -9.37
N LEU A 55 -8.93 -28.27 -9.61
CA LEU A 55 -8.39 -26.92 -9.82
C LEU A 55 -7.60 -26.43 -8.61
N PHE A 56 -8.15 -26.59 -7.40
CA PHE A 56 -7.50 -26.16 -6.16
C PHE A 56 -6.23 -26.97 -5.86
N ILE A 57 -6.28 -28.29 -6.05
CA ILE A 57 -5.12 -29.16 -5.86
C ILE A 57 -4.02 -28.81 -6.87
N TRP A 58 -4.39 -28.64 -8.15
CA TRP A 58 -3.47 -28.21 -9.21
C TRP A 58 -2.84 -26.86 -8.88
N ALA A 59 -3.64 -25.86 -8.52
CA ALA A 59 -3.16 -24.52 -8.20
C ALA A 59 -2.21 -24.53 -7.00
N PHE A 60 -2.52 -25.32 -5.97
CA PHE A 60 -1.66 -25.51 -4.80
C PHE A 60 -0.31 -26.12 -5.20
N GLN A 61 -0.34 -27.17 -6.02
CA GLN A 61 0.87 -27.82 -6.51
C GLN A 61 1.75 -26.86 -7.32
N LYS A 62 1.15 -26.03 -8.17
CA LYS A 62 1.86 -25.05 -8.99
C LYS A 62 2.46 -23.90 -8.17
N GLU A 63 1.70 -23.34 -7.24
CA GLU A 63 2.16 -22.20 -6.44
C GLU A 63 3.21 -22.62 -5.39
N PHE A 64 3.04 -23.78 -4.75
CA PHE A 64 3.81 -24.11 -3.55
C PHE A 64 4.74 -25.30 -3.66
N LEU A 65 4.53 -26.20 -4.63
CA LEU A 65 5.28 -27.46 -4.73
C LEU A 65 6.22 -27.54 -5.94
N GLN A 66 6.05 -26.67 -6.95
CA GLN A 66 6.90 -26.67 -8.15
C GLN A 66 8.24 -25.95 -7.97
N ASN A 67 8.31 -24.94 -7.10
CA ASN A 67 9.56 -24.22 -6.83
C ASN A 67 10.30 -24.94 -5.69
N GLY A 68 11.57 -25.29 -5.93
CA GLY A 68 12.37 -26.12 -5.03
C GLY A 68 12.46 -25.55 -3.61
N LYS A 69 12.57 -26.44 -2.61
CA LYS A 69 12.60 -26.18 -1.14
C LYS A 69 11.44 -25.31 -0.60
N PRO A 70 10.83 -25.67 0.55
CA PRO A 70 9.70 -24.94 1.14
C PRO A 70 9.98 -23.46 1.52
N ASN A 71 11.25 -23.02 1.46
CA ASN A 71 11.69 -21.67 1.83
C ASN A 71 12.18 -20.80 0.64
N ASP A 72 12.23 -21.29 -0.60
CA ASP A 72 12.62 -20.43 -1.73
C ASP A 72 11.44 -19.55 -2.14
N ILE A 73 11.50 -18.29 -1.70
CA ILE A 73 10.68 -17.19 -2.22
C ILE A 73 11.23 -16.82 -3.60
N THR A 74 11.07 -17.72 -4.57
CA THR A 74 11.10 -17.35 -5.98
C THR A 74 9.75 -16.77 -6.34
N GLU A 75 9.66 -15.95 -7.40
CA GLU A 75 8.41 -15.41 -7.93
C GLU A 75 7.43 -16.56 -8.21
N THR A 76 6.60 -16.91 -7.22
CA THR A 76 5.59 -17.94 -7.34
C THR A 76 4.36 -17.32 -7.96
N TYR A 77 3.82 -17.96 -8.99
CA TYR A 77 2.54 -17.56 -9.53
C TYR A 77 1.46 -17.77 -8.47
N PRO A 78 0.70 -16.73 -8.07
CA PRO A 78 -0.21 -16.79 -6.92
C PRO A 78 -1.56 -17.43 -7.29
N PHE A 79 -1.55 -18.57 -8.00
CA PHE A 79 -2.76 -19.21 -8.51
C PHE A 79 -3.70 -19.69 -7.42
N PHE A 80 -3.18 -20.46 -6.46
CA PHE A 80 -3.97 -20.94 -5.33
C PHE A 80 -4.45 -19.76 -4.51
N SER A 81 -3.57 -18.79 -4.24
CA SER A 81 -3.90 -17.58 -3.51
C SER A 81 -5.04 -16.78 -4.18
N ALA A 82 -5.05 -16.67 -5.51
CA ALA A 82 -6.09 -15.98 -6.27
C ALA A 82 -7.43 -16.72 -6.25
N PHE A 83 -7.45 -18.02 -6.54
CA PHE A 83 -8.68 -18.82 -6.48
C PHE A 83 -9.24 -18.88 -5.06
N ASN A 84 -8.37 -19.03 -4.06
CA ASN A 84 -8.77 -19.05 -2.66
C ASN A 84 -9.34 -17.70 -2.22
N TYR A 85 -8.73 -16.59 -2.62
CA TYR A 85 -9.25 -15.26 -2.32
C TYR A 85 -10.68 -15.10 -2.87
N GLN A 86 -10.90 -15.48 -4.13
CA GLN A 86 -12.22 -15.39 -4.75
C GLN A 86 -13.24 -16.31 -4.07
N TYR A 87 -12.85 -17.54 -3.76
CA TYR A 87 -13.71 -18.49 -3.06
C TYR A 87 -14.11 -18.00 -1.66
N THR A 88 -13.17 -17.43 -0.92
CA THR A 88 -13.37 -17.09 0.49
C THR A 88 -14.22 -15.84 0.69
N ILE A 89 -14.23 -14.90 -0.25
CA ILE A 89 -15.11 -13.72 -0.19
C ILE A 89 -16.57 -14.13 -0.03
N ASP A 90 -17.02 -15.13 -0.79
CA ASP A 90 -18.42 -15.52 -0.83
C ASP A 90 -18.76 -16.58 0.24
N ASN A 91 -17.81 -17.46 0.57
CA ASN A 91 -18.11 -18.67 1.35
C ASN A 91 -17.54 -18.67 2.78
N PHE A 92 -16.60 -17.79 3.12
CA PHE A 92 -15.92 -17.79 4.42
C PHE A 92 -16.32 -16.65 5.36
N PHE A 93 -17.24 -15.76 4.94
CA PHE A 93 -17.56 -14.56 5.71
C PHE A 93 -18.00 -14.87 7.15
N ASP A 94 -18.93 -15.82 7.34
CA ASP A 94 -19.45 -16.16 8.67
C ASP A 94 -18.40 -16.85 9.54
N PHE A 95 -17.60 -17.76 8.95
CA PHE A 95 -16.48 -18.38 9.64
C PHE A 95 -15.46 -17.36 10.13
N CYS A 96 -15.01 -16.45 9.25
CA CYS A 96 -14.04 -15.41 9.62
C CYS A 96 -14.61 -14.44 10.66
N LYS A 97 -15.89 -14.05 10.51
CA LYS A 97 -16.58 -13.17 11.46
C LYS A 97 -16.64 -13.80 12.85
N GLU A 98 -17.19 -15.02 12.98
CA GLU A 98 -17.35 -15.65 14.29
C GLU A 98 -16.00 -16.04 14.91
N THR A 99 -15.01 -16.45 14.12
CA THR A 99 -13.65 -16.75 14.61
C THR A 99 -12.92 -15.53 15.19
N THR A 100 -13.26 -14.32 14.73
CA THR A 100 -12.59 -13.09 15.18
C THR A 100 -13.42 -12.27 16.17
N LYS A 101 -14.69 -12.63 16.35
CA LYS A 101 -15.69 -11.83 17.08
C LYS A 101 -15.34 -11.60 18.54
N SER A 102 -14.85 -12.62 19.25
CA SER A 102 -14.63 -12.53 20.70
C SER A 102 -13.63 -11.43 21.07
N PHE A 103 -12.55 -11.29 20.29
CA PHE A 103 -11.52 -10.29 20.55
C PHE A 103 -11.77 -8.98 19.80
N LEU A 104 -12.37 -9.00 18.61
CA LEU A 104 -12.69 -7.77 17.87
C LEU A 104 -13.85 -6.98 18.47
N SER A 105 -14.76 -7.64 19.21
CA SER A 105 -15.86 -6.95 19.91
C SER A 105 -15.45 -6.42 21.29
N ASN A 106 -14.24 -6.73 21.76
CA ASN A 106 -13.76 -6.36 23.08
C ASN A 106 -12.89 -5.09 23.01
N LYS A 107 -13.54 -3.91 23.09
CA LYS A 107 -12.84 -2.62 22.98
C LYS A 107 -11.78 -2.41 24.05
N ASP A 108 -12.02 -2.85 25.29
CA ASP A 108 -11.04 -2.72 26.38
C ASP A 108 -9.75 -3.50 26.06
N LEU A 109 -9.90 -4.70 25.47
CA LEU A 109 -8.79 -5.52 25.02
C LEU A 109 -8.01 -4.83 23.91
N LEU A 110 -8.68 -4.29 22.89
CA LEU A 110 -8.03 -3.62 21.76
C LEU A 110 -7.34 -2.32 22.18
N HIS A 111 -8.02 -1.45 22.93
CA HIS A 111 -7.50 -0.16 23.36
C HIS A 111 -6.34 -0.26 24.35
N SER A 112 -6.20 -1.40 25.04
CA SER A 112 -5.08 -1.66 25.95
C SER A 112 -3.75 -2.00 25.24
N ILE A 113 -3.77 -2.19 23.91
CA ILE A 113 -2.58 -2.51 23.12
C ILE A 113 -1.94 -1.22 22.61
N ASN A 114 -0.76 -0.90 23.14
CA ASN A 114 0.03 0.24 22.66
C ASN A 114 0.99 -0.17 21.55
N ILE A 115 0.55 -0.04 20.30
CA ILE A 115 1.31 -0.42 19.09
C ILE A 115 2.69 0.27 19.01
N GLN A 116 2.81 1.49 19.53
CA GLN A 116 4.05 2.27 19.42
C GLN A 116 5.21 1.66 20.21
N LEU A 117 4.89 0.94 21.30
CA LEU A 117 5.90 0.25 22.12
C LEU A 117 6.55 -0.92 21.36
N PHE A 118 5.87 -1.52 20.37
CA PHE A 118 6.47 -2.59 19.58
C PHE A 118 7.38 -2.10 18.45
N LYS A 119 7.38 -0.78 18.18
CA LYS A 119 8.21 -0.14 17.14
C LYS A 119 9.45 0.59 17.72
N GLY A 120 9.54 0.72 19.05
CA GLY A 120 10.59 1.44 19.75
C GLY A 120 11.79 0.56 20.14
N ASN A 121 12.91 1.19 20.51
CA ASN A 121 14.03 0.49 21.13
C ASN A 121 13.71 0.20 22.61
N THR A 122 13.59 -1.07 22.98
CA THR A 122 13.27 -1.51 24.35
C THR A 122 14.31 -1.05 25.38
N GLU A 123 15.56 -0.79 24.96
CA GLU A 123 16.62 -0.27 25.83
C GLU A 123 16.36 1.17 26.30
N GLU A 124 15.50 1.91 25.60
CA GLU A 124 15.17 3.31 25.92
C GLU A 124 13.89 3.43 26.76
N PHE A 125 13.30 2.31 27.19
CA PHE A 125 12.01 2.32 27.90
C PHE A 125 12.17 2.78 29.35
N THR A 126 11.29 3.68 29.76
CA THR A 126 11.09 3.97 31.19
C THR A 126 10.45 2.77 31.89
N LYS A 127 10.42 2.80 33.23
CA LYS A 127 9.70 1.77 34.00
C LYS A 127 8.23 1.69 33.61
N GLU A 128 7.55 2.82 33.45
CA GLU A 128 6.14 2.86 33.03
C GLU A 128 5.95 2.29 31.62
N MET A 129 6.83 2.63 30.67
CA MET A 129 6.78 2.08 29.31
C MET A 129 6.98 0.56 29.29
N ASN A 130 7.85 0.03 30.16
CA ASN A 130 8.01 -1.41 30.31
C ASN A 130 6.74 -2.06 30.87
N GLU A 131 6.12 -1.48 31.89
CA GLU A 131 4.84 -1.97 32.44
C GLU A 131 3.74 -1.99 31.37
N GLU A 132 3.57 -0.90 30.61
CA GLU A 132 2.62 -0.84 29.48
C GLU A 132 2.94 -1.84 28.35
N TYR A 133 4.22 -2.05 28.06
CA TYR A 133 4.66 -3.03 27.07
C TYR A 133 4.29 -4.46 27.50
N TYR A 134 4.54 -4.82 28.77
CA TYR A 134 4.14 -6.13 29.31
C TYR A 134 2.63 -6.30 29.33
N VAL A 135 1.87 -5.26 29.67
CA VAL A 135 0.40 -5.28 29.54
C VAL A 135 0.02 -5.58 28.09
N SER A 136 0.58 -4.85 27.13
CA SER A 136 0.27 -5.06 25.70
C SER A 136 0.60 -6.50 25.24
N ILE A 137 1.72 -7.09 25.69
CA ILE A 137 2.06 -8.51 25.43
C ILE A 137 1.01 -9.46 26.00
N GLN A 138 0.58 -9.26 27.25
CA GLN A 138 -0.43 -10.12 27.89
C GLN A 138 -1.76 -10.08 27.15
N GLN A 139 -2.13 -8.91 26.62
CA GLN A 139 -3.36 -8.75 25.84
C GLN A 139 -3.24 -9.42 24.47
N LEU A 140 -2.08 -9.32 23.80
CA LEU A 140 -1.81 -10.08 22.57
C LEU A 140 -1.88 -11.60 22.81
N LEU A 141 -1.33 -12.10 23.93
CA LEU A 141 -1.44 -13.52 24.29
C LEU A 141 -2.91 -13.93 24.48
N LYS A 142 -3.68 -13.11 25.20
CA LYS A 142 -5.10 -13.35 25.40
C LYS A 142 -5.85 -13.42 24.08
N ILE A 143 -5.55 -12.51 23.14
CA ILE A 143 -6.11 -12.51 21.78
C ILE A 143 -5.74 -13.79 21.04
N VAL A 144 -4.48 -14.24 21.13
CA VAL A 144 -4.02 -15.50 20.51
C VAL A 144 -4.80 -16.71 21.05
N PHE A 145 -5.00 -16.79 22.37
CA PHE A 145 -5.77 -17.89 22.96
C PHE A 145 -7.25 -17.84 22.56
N MET A 146 -7.87 -16.66 22.61
CA MET A 146 -9.25 -16.46 22.16
C MET A 146 -9.42 -16.87 20.69
N PHE A 147 -8.48 -16.46 19.84
CA PHE A 147 -8.45 -16.84 18.43
C PHE A 147 -8.37 -18.37 18.24
N ARG A 148 -7.48 -19.07 18.97
CA ARG A 148 -7.35 -20.53 18.85
C ARG A 148 -8.64 -21.24 19.27
N THR A 149 -9.22 -20.85 20.40
CA THR A 149 -10.46 -21.42 20.90
C THR A 149 -11.62 -21.18 19.92
N ASP A 150 -11.79 -19.95 19.44
CA ASP A 150 -12.85 -19.61 18.50
C ASP A 150 -12.65 -20.30 17.14
N PHE A 151 -11.41 -20.45 16.68
CA PHE A 151 -11.10 -21.18 15.46
C PHE A 151 -11.61 -22.62 15.57
N GLU A 152 -11.26 -23.34 16.64
CA GLU A 152 -11.65 -24.74 16.87
C GLU A 152 -13.17 -24.90 16.98
N ILE A 153 -13.85 -24.03 17.74
CA ILE A 153 -15.30 -24.05 17.94
C ILE A 153 -16.04 -23.80 16.60
N ASN A 154 -15.52 -22.89 15.78
CA ASN A 154 -16.19 -22.44 14.56
C ASN A 154 -15.80 -23.23 13.31
N THR A 155 -14.91 -24.23 13.40
CA THR A 155 -14.53 -25.10 12.27
C THR A 155 -15.71 -25.71 11.50
N LYS A 156 -16.85 -25.92 12.17
CA LYS A 156 -18.11 -26.38 11.55
C LYS A 156 -18.71 -25.41 10.51
N LEU A 157 -18.29 -24.15 10.52
CA LEU A 157 -18.72 -23.12 9.56
C LEU A 157 -17.83 -23.10 8.30
N ILE A 158 -16.76 -23.90 8.27
CA ILE A 158 -15.94 -24.06 7.06
C ILE A 158 -16.77 -24.84 6.02
N PRO A 159 -16.91 -24.35 4.78
CA PRO A 159 -17.62 -25.05 3.73
C PRO A 159 -17.09 -26.48 3.50
N THR A 160 -18.00 -27.44 3.35
CA THR A 160 -17.65 -28.86 3.24
C THR A 160 -16.84 -29.18 1.98
N ASP A 161 -17.18 -28.57 0.86
CA ASP A 161 -16.42 -28.64 -0.40
C ASP A 161 -15.00 -28.08 -0.21
N TYR A 162 -14.84 -26.99 0.54
CA TYR A 162 -13.50 -26.49 0.88
C TYR A 162 -12.69 -27.49 1.72
N LEU A 163 -13.31 -28.16 2.69
CA LEU A 163 -12.66 -29.24 3.45
C LEU A 163 -12.21 -30.39 2.53
N MET A 164 -12.96 -30.71 1.47
CA MET A 164 -12.54 -31.69 0.46
C MET A 164 -11.28 -31.23 -0.31
N PHE A 165 -11.18 -29.94 -0.64
CA PHE A 165 -9.98 -29.39 -1.29
C PHE A 165 -8.76 -29.55 -0.38
N LEU A 166 -8.91 -29.22 0.90
CA LEU A 166 -7.86 -29.36 1.89
C LEU A 166 -7.45 -30.81 2.13
N LYS A 167 -8.42 -31.74 2.16
CA LYS A 167 -8.15 -33.17 2.26
C LYS A 167 -7.32 -33.65 1.07
N GLY A 168 -7.69 -33.27 -0.15
CA GLY A 168 -6.92 -33.60 -1.35
C GLY A 168 -5.49 -33.03 -1.33
N ILE A 169 -5.30 -31.81 -0.79
CA ILE A 169 -3.98 -31.24 -0.57
C ILE A 169 -3.21 -32.01 0.50
N SER A 170 -3.86 -32.43 1.58
CA SER A 170 -3.26 -33.24 2.65
C SER A 170 -2.79 -34.61 2.13
N ASP A 171 -3.62 -35.26 1.31
CA ASP A 171 -3.29 -36.53 0.65
C ASP A 171 -2.09 -36.35 -0.30
N LEU A 172 -2.08 -35.27 -1.10
CA LEU A 172 -0.95 -34.91 -1.96
C LEU A 172 0.34 -34.73 -1.15
N LEU A 173 0.29 -33.99 -0.04
CA LEU A 173 1.46 -33.73 0.81
C LEU A 173 1.96 -34.98 1.55
N SER A 174 1.10 -35.99 1.71
CA SER A 174 1.46 -37.28 2.30
C SER A 174 2.31 -38.16 1.37
N GLU A 175 2.37 -37.85 0.07
CA GLU A 175 3.26 -38.53 -0.86
C GLU A 175 4.74 -38.37 -0.47
N GLN A 176 5.50 -39.46 -0.55
CA GLN A 176 6.89 -39.52 -0.10
C GLN A 176 7.78 -38.42 -0.71
N LYS A 177 7.58 -38.10 -1.99
CA LYS A 177 8.33 -37.07 -2.72
C LYS A 177 8.19 -35.65 -2.14
N TYR A 178 7.11 -35.37 -1.41
CA TYR A 178 6.87 -34.08 -0.76
C TYR A 178 7.21 -34.13 0.73
N LYS A 179 6.94 -35.27 1.38
CA LYS A 179 7.33 -35.52 2.77
C LYS A 179 8.84 -35.40 2.98
N GLU A 180 9.64 -36.01 2.11
CA GLU A 180 11.12 -35.93 2.15
C GLU A 180 11.66 -34.50 1.94
N LYS A 181 10.90 -33.66 1.24
CA LYS A 181 11.25 -32.24 1.01
C LYS A 181 10.82 -31.32 2.15
N GLY A 182 10.20 -31.85 3.20
CA GLY A 182 9.75 -31.08 4.36
C GLY A 182 8.53 -30.20 4.09
N PHE A 183 7.66 -30.57 3.13
CA PHE A 183 6.41 -29.84 2.89
C PHE A 183 5.32 -30.11 3.96
N THR A 184 5.58 -30.97 4.94
CA THR A 184 4.79 -31.14 6.18
C THR A 184 5.05 -29.98 7.16
N ASN A 185 4.12 -29.41 7.93
CA ASN A 185 2.67 -29.48 7.97
C ASN A 185 2.23 -28.14 8.60
N SER A 186 1.50 -27.30 7.88
CA SER A 186 0.46 -26.43 8.47
C SER A 186 -0.41 -25.83 7.36
N ILE A 187 -1.10 -26.72 6.63
CA ILE A 187 -2.18 -26.32 5.71
C ILE A 187 -3.11 -25.31 6.41
N PHE A 188 -3.33 -25.47 7.72
CA PHE A 188 -4.09 -24.55 8.55
C PHE A 188 -3.46 -23.18 8.76
N SER A 189 -2.16 -23.03 8.95
CA SER A 189 -1.54 -21.69 8.95
C SER A 189 -1.75 -21.00 7.62
N ARG A 190 -1.71 -21.76 6.51
CA ARG A 190 -2.00 -21.21 5.18
C ARG A 190 -3.47 -20.82 5.05
N ILE A 191 -4.40 -21.63 5.56
CA ILE A 191 -5.82 -21.26 5.62
C ILE A 191 -5.98 -19.99 6.43
N ILE A 192 -5.50 -19.92 7.67
CA ILE A 192 -5.63 -18.75 8.53
C ILE A 192 -5.05 -17.51 7.84
N LYS A 193 -3.89 -17.65 7.19
CA LYS A 193 -3.27 -16.56 6.42
C LYS A 193 -4.13 -16.11 5.25
N LEU A 194 -4.60 -17.05 4.43
CA LEU A 194 -5.31 -16.72 3.19
C LEU A 194 -6.79 -16.40 3.41
N THR A 195 -7.38 -16.75 4.55
CA THR A 195 -8.78 -16.47 4.89
C THR A 195 -8.89 -15.42 6.00
N ILE A 196 -8.58 -15.76 7.24
CA ILE A 196 -8.87 -14.93 8.41
C ILE A 196 -7.98 -13.68 8.46
N ILE A 197 -6.67 -13.80 8.24
CA ILE A 197 -5.77 -12.63 8.20
C ILE A 197 -6.17 -11.70 7.06
N ASN A 198 -6.50 -12.24 5.88
CA ASN A 198 -6.97 -11.44 4.75
C ASN A 198 -8.30 -10.72 5.06
N PHE A 199 -9.23 -11.39 5.76
CA PHE A 199 -10.44 -10.77 6.26
C PHE A 199 -10.14 -9.61 7.22
N MET A 200 -9.25 -9.79 8.19
CA MET A 200 -8.83 -8.74 9.14
C MET A 200 -8.11 -7.57 8.45
N LYS A 201 -7.42 -7.82 7.33
CA LYS A 201 -6.81 -6.75 6.53
C LYS A 201 -7.80 -6.03 5.62
N ASN A 202 -8.99 -6.59 5.40
CA ASN A 202 -10.00 -6.04 4.51
C ASN A 202 -10.99 -5.13 5.27
N LYS A 203 -10.73 -3.82 5.23
CA LYS A 203 -11.57 -2.79 5.88
C LYS A 203 -13.06 -2.87 5.50
N ARG A 204 -13.37 -3.23 4.25
CA ARG A 204 -14.77 -3.34 3.79
C ARG A 204 -15.48 -4.52 4.46
N MET A 205 -14.80 -5.66 4.56
CA MET A 205 -15.33 -6.86 5.23
C MET A 205 -15.49 -6.63 6.73
N LEU A 206 -14.51 -5.99 7.38
CA LEU A 206 -14.60 -5.63 8.80
C LEU A 206 -15.79 -4.72 9.10
N ARG A 207 -16.00 -3.66 8.30
CA ARG A 207 -17.17 -2.76 8.47
C ARG A 207 -18.51 -3.46 8.22
N ARG A 208 -18.53 -4.47 7.35
CA ARG A 208 -19.71 -5.31 7.14
C ARG A 208 -19.97 -6.22 8.34
N ALA A 209 -18.92 -6.69 9.01
CA ALA A 209 -19.01 -7.66 10.09
C ALA A 209 -19.24 -7.03 11.48
N PHE A 210 -18.66 -5.87 11.75
CA PHE A 210 -18.61 -5.24 13.07
C PHE A 210 -18.98 -3.74 13.02
N GLN A 211 -19.67 -3.27 14.06
CA GLN A 211 -20.02 -1.86 14.22
C GLN A 211 -18.87 -1.07 14.86
N ASP A 212 -18.73 0.21 14.51
CA ASP A 212 -17.73 1.15 15.04
C ASP A 212 -16.26 0.72 14.93
N ILE A 213 -15.94 -0.22 14.04
CA ILE A 213 -14.61 -0.82 13.91
C ILE A 213 -13.53 0.16 13.42
N ASP A 214 -13.92 1.32 12.89
CA ASP A 214 -13.01 2.30 12.28
C ASP A 214 -11.99 2.88 13.28
N GLN A 215 -12.34 2.97 14.57
CA GLN A 215 -11.44 3.45 15.63
C GLN A 215 -10.33 2.46 15.94
N ASP A 216 -10.58 1.17 15.72
CA ASP A 216 -9.70 0.06 16.08
C ASP A 216 -8.90 -0.49 14.90
N LEU A 217 -9.12 0.01 13.68
CA LEU A 217 -8.52 -0.56 12.46
C LEU A 217 -6.99 -0.70 12.54
N ASP A 218 -6.28 0.27 13.11
CA ASP A 218 -4.83 0.22 13.22
C ASP A 218 -4.37 -0.90 14.16
N VAL A 219 -5.08 -1.11 15.27
CA VAL A 219 -4.81 -2.20 16.23
C VAL A 219 -5.14 -3.54 15.59
N ILE A 220 -6.26 -3.64 14.88
CA ILE A 220 -6.69 -4.87 14.20
C ILE A 220 -5.69 -5.28 13.11
N LEU A 221 -5.22 -4.30 12.32
CA LEU A 221 -4.18 -4.53 11.32
C LEU A 221 -2.88 -5.01 11.99
N PHE A 222 -2.50 -4.41 13.12
CA PHE A 222 -1.34 -4.84 13.88
C PHE A 222 -1.49 -6.27 14.46
N ILE A 223 -2.68 -6.64 14.93
CA ILE A 223 -2.98 -8.02 15.38
C ILE A 223 -2.88 -8.99 14.19
N ALA A 224 -3.45 -8.63 13.03
CA ALA A 224 -3.37 -9.46 11.83
C ALA A 224 -1.91 -9.67 11.37
N GLU A 225 -1.08 -8.62 11.42
CA GLU A 225 0.35 -8.71 11.18
C GLU A 225 1.06 -9.57 12.23
N THR A 226 0.66 -9.47 13.50
CA THR A 226 1.20 -10.29 14.58
C THR A 226 0.89 -11.77 14.37
N PHE A 227 -0.33 -12.14 13.97
CA PHE A 227 -0.67 -13.52 13.59
C PHE A 227 0.16 -14.01 12.41
N GLU A 228 0.33 -13.20 11.37
CA GLU A 228 1.18 -13.56 10.23
C GLU A 228 2.65 -13.77 10.65
N LYS A 229 3.15 -12.94 11.56
CA LYS A 229 4.50 -13.04 12.14
C LYS A 229 4.66 -14.20 13.11
N LEU A 230 3.61 -14.69 13.75
CA LEU A 230 3.66 -15.91 14.58
C LEU A 230 3.73 -17.17 13.70
N MET A 231 3.07 -17.15 12.54
CA MET A 231 3.11 -18.25 11.57
C MET A 231 4.40 -18.28 10.74
N THR A 232 5.13 -17.17 10.68
CA THR A 232 6.42 -17.06 9.99
C THR A 232 7.53 -17.02 11.04
N HIS A 233 8.74 -17.52 10.76
CA HIS A 233 9.84 -17.48 11.75
C HIS A 233 10.42 -16.06 11.90
N SER A 234 9.63 -15.13 12.44
CA SER A 234 10.02 -13.73 12.67
C SER A 234 11.03 -13.63 13.81
N THR A 235 12.02 -12.77 13.63
CA THR A 235 13.06 -12.47 14.63
C THR A 235 12.72 -11.27 15.51
N GLU A 236 11.51 -10.72 15.39
CA GLU A 236 11.11 -9.57 16.21
C GLU A 236 10.98 -9.98 17.69
N PRO A 237 11.58 -9.23 18.64
CA PRO A 237 11.67 -9.66 20.04
C PRO A 237 10.32 -9.97 20.70
N TYR A 238 9.29 -9.18 20.41
CA TYR A 238 7.96 -9.40 20.98
C TYR A 238 7.31 -10.67 20.42
N ILE A 239 7.55 -11.00 19.15
CA ILE A 239 7.07 -12.24 18.51
C ILE A 239 7.78 -13.46 19.11
N LEU A 240 9.09 -13.38 19.34
CA LEU A 240 9.84 -14.44 20.01
C LEU A 240 9.28 -14.72 21.41
N ASN A 241 8.93 -13.66 22.16
CA ASN A 241 8.33 -13.79 23.48
C ASN A 241 6.93 -14.44 23.42
N LEU A 242 6.09 -14.02 22.45
CA LEU A 242 4.79 -14.66 22.21
C LEU A 242 4.94 -16.14 21.84
N ASN A 243 5.84 -16.47 20.91
CA ASN A 243 6.10 -17.86 20.48
C ASN A 243 6.59 -18.75 21.63
N ALA A 244 7.42 -18.22 22.53
CA ALA A 244 7.86 -18.96 23.72
C ALA A 244 6.69 -19.35 24.65
N LEU A 245 5.61 -18.56 24.67
CA LEU A 245 4.48 -18.75 25.57
C LEU A 245 3.31 -19.52 24.94
N VAL A 246 3.12 -19.41 23.62
CA VAL A 246 1.93 -19.96 22.94
C VAL A 246 2.02 -21.46 22.67
N LYS A 247 3.22 -22.08 22.73
CA LYS A 247 3.48 -23.50 22.37
C LYS A 247 2.80 -23.89 21.05
N ASP A 248 3.55 -23.69 19.97
CA ASP A 248 3.17 -23.88 18.56
C ASP A 248 1.76 -23.34 18.20
N PHE A 249 1.72 -22.11 17.71
CA PHE A 249 0.50 -21.44 17.27
C PHE A 249 -0.25 -22.24 16.16
N ASN A 250 0.45 -23.13 15.46
CA ASN A 250 -0.08 -23.85 14.31
C ASN A 250 -0.66 -25.24 14.66
N GLU A 251 -0.54 -25.69 15.91
CA GLU A 251 -1.11 -26.95 16.38
C GLU A 251 -2.58 -26.76 16.78
N PHE A 252 -3.51 -27.35 16.00
CA PHE A 252 -4.93 -27.39 16.32
C PHE A 252 -5.34 -28.84 16.61
N GLY A 253 -5.98 -29.08 17.76
CA GLY A 253 -6.07 -30.41 18.38
C GLY A 253 -7.00 -31.42 17.70
N GLN A 254 -7.66 -31.08 16.59
CA GLN A 254 -8.73 -31.88 15.99
C GLN A 254 -8.70 -31.91 14.44
N ILE A 255 -7.54 -31.68 13.82
CA ILE A 255 -7.43 -31.55 12.36
C ILE A 255 -7.90 -32.81 11.62
N ASP A 256 -7.44 -34.00 12.05
CA ASP A 256 -7.81 -35.25 11.39
C ASP A 256 -9.31 -35.53 11.52
N ALA A 257 -9.91 -35.20 12.67
CA ALA A 257 -11.35 -35.30 12.90
C ALA A 257 -12.18 -34.33 12.02
N LEU A 258 -11.60 -33.22 11.55
CA LEU A 258 -12.27 -32.32 10.59
C LEU A 258 -12.37 -32.96 9.20
N PHE A 259 -11.31 -33.66 8.76
CA PHE A 259 -11.33 -34.37 7.48
C PHE A 259 -12.25 -35.59 7.50
N GLU A 260 -12.42 -36.25 8.66
CA GLU A 260 -13.38 -37.35 8.81
C GLU A 260 -14.84 -36.94 8.56
N ARG A 261 -15.21 -35.67 8.80
CA ARG A 261 -16.56 -35.14 8.50
C ARG A 261 -16.88 -35.13 7.00
N THR A 262 -15.87 -35.05 6.14
CA THR A 262 -16.06 -35.05 4.68
C THR A 262 -16.48 -36.40 4.11
N SER A 263 -16.34 -37.48 4.88
CA SER A 263 -16.68 -38.85 4.46
C SER A 263 -18.18 -39.09 4.26
N PHE A 264 -19.02 -38.21 4.80
CA PHE A 264 -20.48 -38.39 4.88
C PHE A 264 -21.29 -37.38 4.07
N ALA A 265 -20.62 -36.45 3.38
CA ALA A 265 -21.27 -35.39 2.60
C ALA A 265 -20.99 -35.59 1.11
N ILE A 266 -21.53 -36.68 0.57
CA ILE A 266 -21.72 -36.82 -0.88
C ILE A 266 -23.23 -36.84 -1.06
N ASP A 267 -23.91 -35.72 -0.91
CA ASP A 267 -25.27 -35.61 -1.41
C ASP A 267 -25.60 -34.18 -1.83
N GLU A 268 -26.20 -34.13 -3.02
CA GLU A 268 -26.79 -32.98 -3.72
C GLU A 268 -25.82 -31.92 -4.24
N ALA A 269 -25.25 -32.23 -5.41
CA ALA A 269 -24.85 -31.20 -6.36
C ALA A 269 -26.08 -30.33 -6.67
N THR A 270 -26.18 -29.15 -6.04
CA THR A 270 -27.09 -28.11 -6.49
C THR A 270 -26.85 -27.91 -7.98
N PRO A 271 -27.89 -27.99 -8.84
CA PRO A 271 -27.73 -27.78 -10.27
C PRO A 271 -27.35 -26.31 -10.47
N LEU A 272 -26.04 -26.07 -10.61
CA LEU A 272 -25.54 -24.73 -10.84
C LEU A 272 -25.95 -24.30 -12.25
N LYS A 273 -26.41 -23.05 -12.30
CA LYS A 273 -26.70 -22.30 -13.53
C LYS A 273 -25.70 -22.66 -14.62
N ASN A 274 -26.21 -22.89 -15.83
CA ASN A 274 -25.46 -22.96 -17.08
C ASN A 274 -24.66 -21.67 -17.33
N ILE A 275 -23.67 -21.36 -16.48
CA ILE A 275 -22.67 -20.34 -16.74
C ILE A 275 -21.82 -20.92 -17.85
N SER A 276 -21.95 -20.26 -18.99
CA SER A 276 -21.86 -20.94 -20.27
C SER A 276 -20.40 -21.18 -20.62
N VAL A 277 -20.13 -22.32 -21.24
CA VAL A 277 -18.88 -22.59 -21.96
C VAL A 277 -18.49 -21.39 -22.86
N VAL A 278 -19.46 -20.57 -23.28
CA VAL A 278 -19.20 -19.35 -24.04
C VAL A 278 -18.54 -18.23 -23.25
N GLU A 279 -18.71 -18.11 -21.93
CA GLU A 279 -18.00 -17.10 -21.13
C GLU A 279 -16.52 -17.41 -21.02
N LEU A 280 -16.15 -18.64 -20.63
CA LEU A 280 -14.75 -19.07 -20.60
C LEU A 280 -14.15 -19.04 -22.01
N ALA A 281 -14.89 -19.52 -23.02
CA ALA A 281 -14.42 -19.45 -24.40
C ALA A 281 -14.22 -17.99 -24.86
N SER A 282 -15.09 -17.06 -24.48
CA SER A 282 -14.93 -15.63 -24.80
C SER A 282 -13.72 -15.03 -24.08
N LEU A 283 -13.51 -15.37 -22.81
CA LEU A 283 -12.33 -14.94 -22.05
C LEU A 283 -11.03 -15.40 -22.74
N ILE A 284 -10.98 -16.67 -23.16
CA ILE A 284 -9.81 -17.22 -23.87
C ILE A 284 -9.67 -16.58 -25.25
N LYS A 285 -10.76 -16.40 -26.01
CA LYS A 285 -10.73 -15.77 -27.33
C LYS A 285 -10.21 -14.33 -27.28
N CYS A 286 -10.68 -13.53 -26.33
CA CYS A 286 -10.24 -12.15 -26.14
C CYS A 286 -8.75 -12.06 -25.73
N ASN A 287 -8.19 -13.14 -25.20
CA ASN A 287 -6.81 -13.21 -24.73
C ASN A 287 -6.01 -14.31 -25.44
N ILE A 288 -6.39 -14.64 -26.67
CA ILE A 288 -5.87 -15.85 -27.33
C ILE A 288 -4.38 -15.74 -27.65
N LEU A 289 -3.89 -14.53 -27.95
CA LEU A 289 -2.49 -14.31 -28.32
C LEU A 289 -1.52 -14.63 -27.17
N PRO A 290 -1.65 -14.01 -25.97
CA PRO A 290 -0.79 -14.37 -24.84
C PRO A 290 -0.95 -15.83 -24.42
N VAL A 291 -2.16 -16.39 -24.51
CA VAL A 291 -2.40 -17.81 -24.21
C VAL A 291 -1.63 -18.71 -25.20
N LYS A 292 -1.79 -18.51 -26.51
CA LYS A 292 -1.11 -19.30 -27.54
C LYS A 292 0.41 -19.28 -27.40
N ARG A 293 1.01 -18.14 -27.02
CA ARG A 293 2.48 -18.03 -26.89
C ARG A 293 3.09 -19.09 -25.98
N MET A 294 2.38 -19.50 -24.93
CA MET A 294 2.87 -20.50 -23.97
C MET A 294 2.55 -21.95 -24.35
N LEU A 295 1.74 -22.17 -25.40
CA LEU A 295 1.29 -23.51 -25.80
C LEU A 295 2.21 -24.10 -26.86
N HIS A 296 2.33 -25.43 -26.83
CA HIS A 296 2.99 -26.18 -27.91
C HIS A 296 2.18 -26.08 -29.22
N PRO A 297 2.81 -26.01 -30.42
CA PRO A 297 2.12 -25.83 -31.69
C PRO A 297 0.95 -26.78 -31.95
N LYS A 298 1.09 -28.06 -31.57
CA LYS A 298 0.00 -29.05 -31.67
C LYS A 298 -1.22 -28.68 -30.81
N ILE A 299 -1.00 -28.20 -29.59
CA ILE A 299 -2.07 -27.75 -28.69
C ILE A 299 -2.70 -26.45 -29.21
N ARG A 300 -1.91 -25.52 -29.77
CA ARG A 300 -2.44 -24.30 -30.39
C ARG A 300 -3.47 -24.61 -31.47
N ALA A 301 -3.15 -25.54 -32.38
CA ALA A 301 -4.07 -25.95 -33.43
C ALA A 301 -5.35 -26.61 -32.88
N GLN A 302 -5.25 -27.38 -31.80
CA GLN A 302 -6.40 -27.97 -31.14
C GLN A 302 -7.26 -26.92 -30.42
N VAL A 303 -6.65 -25.91 -29.79
CA VAL A 303 -7.37 -24.76 -29.19
C VAL A 303 -8.07 -23.93 -30.26
N ASP A 304 -7.44 -23.71 -31.41
CA ASP A 304 -8.05 -23.01 -32.55
C ASP A 304 -9.29 -23.73 -33.07
N LYS A 305 -9.17 -25.05 -33.22
CA LYS A 305 -10.30 -25.91 -33.58
C LYS A 305 -11.39 -25.85 -32.50
N ALA A 306 -11.02 -26.00 -31.22
CA ALA A 306 -11.95 -26.01 -30.10
C ALA A 306 -12.77 -24.72 -30.03
N LEU A 307 -12.11 -23.58 -30.13
CA LEU A 307 -12.73 -22.26 -30.03
C LEU A 307 -13.40 -21.79 -31.33
N SER A 308 -13.28 -22.55 -32.44
CA SER A 308 -13.69 -22.10 -33.77
C SER A 308 -13.11 -20.74 -34.13
N LEU A 309 -11.82 -20.55 -33.87
CA LEU A 309 -11.12 -19.36 -34.31
C LEU A 309 -10.97 -19.49 -35.83
N SER A 310 -11.67 -18.64 -36.59
CA SER A 310 -11.36 -18.42 -38.01
C SER A 310 -9.88 -18.08 -38.05
N ALA A 311 -9.09 -18.75 -38.90
CA ALA A 311 -7.63 -18.62 -38.99
C ALA A 311 -7.21 -17.19 -38.64
N THR A 312 -6.86 -16.97 -37.36
CA THR A 312 -6.32 -15.70 -36.89
C THR A 312 -5.02 -15.63 -37.66
N SER A 313 -5.02 -14.85 -38.73
CA SER A 313 -3.90 -14.85 -39.65
C SER A 313 -2.65 -14.50 -38.85
N ASP A 314 -1.50 -15.06 -39.17
CA ASP A 314 -0.24 -14.66 -38.54
C ASP A 314 -0.05 -13.12 -38.60
N ASN A 315 -0.70 -12.45 -39.58
CA ASN A 315 -0.82 -11.00 -39.66
C ASN A 315 -1.45 -10.32 -38.43
N ASP A 316 -2.41 -10.94 -37.74
CA ASP A 316 -3.01 -10.37 -36.52
C ASP A 316 -2.01 -10.36 -35.36
N PHE A 317 -1.12 -11.38 -35.32
CA PHE A 317 -0.02 -11.43 -34.37
C PHE A 317 1.01 -10.33 -34.66
N ASP A 318 1.35 -10.14 -35.93
CA ASP A 318 2.28 -9.07 -36.36
C ASP A 318 1.69 -7.68 -36.08
N ILE A 319 0.39 -7.48 -36.32
CA ILE A 319 -0.30 -6.23 -35.97
C ILE A 319 -0.24 -5.99 -34.46
N TYR A 320 -0.54 -7.00 -33.64
CA TYR A 320 -0.48 -6.88 -32.18
C TYR A 320 0.93 -6.59 -31.66
N VAL A 321 1.94 -7.28 -32.21
CA VAL A 321 3.36 -7.05 -31.88
C VAL A 321 3.78 -5.64 -32.27
N ASN A 322 3.37 -5.16 -33.45
CA ASN A 322 3.64 -3.80 -33.89
C ASN A 322 2.96 -2.75 -33.01
N VAL A 323 1.74 -3.00 -32.54
CA VAL A 323 1.04 -2.13 -31.58
C VAL A 323 1.78 -2.11 -30.24
N LEU A 324 2.18 -3.26 -29.71
CA LEU A 324 2.97 -3.35 -28.47
C LEU A 324 4.30 -2.59 -28.59
N HIS A 325 5.05 -2.79 -29.67
CA HIS A 325 6.28 -2.05 -29.93
C HIS A 325 6.04 -0.54 -30.08
N SER A 326 4.90 -0.15 -30.67
CA SER A 326 4.51 1.26 -30.76
C SER A 326 4.24 1.86 -29.37
N PHE A 327 3.58 1.11 -28.47
CA PHE A 327 3.37 1.54 -27.09
C PHE A 327 4.67 1.59 -26.29
N GLU A 328 5.57 0.63 -26.48
CA GLU A 328 6.88 0.61 -25.85
C GLU A 328 7.77 1.78 -26.32
N ALA A 329 7.77 2.06 -27.62
CA ALA A 329 8.45 3.23 -28.18
C ALA A 329 7.84 4.53 -27.64
N PHE A 330 6.51 4.63 -27.58
CA PHE A 330 5.81 5.77 -27.01
C PHE A 330 6.18 5.99 -25.55
N SER A 331 6.13 4.95 -24.72
CA SER A 331 6.41 5.06 -23.27
C SER A 331 7.86 5.46 -23.02
N ARG A 332 8.81 4.90 -23.78
CA ARG A 332 10.22 5.28 -23.73
C ARG A 332 10.44 6.74 -24.13
N ASN A 333 9.82 7.18 -25.23
CA ASN A 333 9.92 8.56 -25.71
C ASN A 333 9.29 9.55 -24.72
N TYR A 334 8.13 9.19 -24.16
CA TYR A 334 7.46 9.99 -23.13
C TYR A 334 8.31 10.10 -21.86
N TYR A 335 8.90 8.99 -21.40
CA TYR A 335 9.80 9.00 -20.25
C TYR A 335 11.02 9.89 -20.47
N MET A 336 11.64 9.82 -21.65
CA MET A 336 12.77 10.70 -22.01
C MET A 336 12.35 12.17 -21.99
N TYR A 337 11.20 12.50 -22.59
CA TYR A 337 10.66 13.87 -22.59
C TYR A 337 10.39 14.38 -21.16
N LEU A 338 9.75 13.55 -20.33
CA LEU A 338 9.45 13.89 -18.94
C LEU A 338 10.73 14.15 -18.13
N THR A 339 11.75 13.31 -18.32
CA THR A 339 13.04 13.46 -17.65
C THR A 339 13.72 14.76 -18.06
N ALA A 340 13.74 15.08 -19.36
CA ALA A 340 14.30 16.34 -19.86
C ALA A 340 13.55 17.57 -19.32
N ALA A 341 12.22 17.51 -19.24
CA ALA A 341 11.41 18.58 -18.66
C ALA A 341 11.68 18.77 -17.16
N LEU A 342 11.87 17.67 -16.41
CA LEU A 342 12.24 17.73 -15.00
C LEU A 342 13.63 18.36 -14.80
N ASP A 343 14.59 18.05 -15.66
CA ASP A 343 15.92 18.67 -15.65
C ASP A 343 15.84 20.17 -15.95
N GLU A 344 15.00 20.58 -16.91
CA GLU A 344 14.75 21.99 -17.19
C GLU A 344 14.13 22.71 -15.99
N ILE A 345 13.15 22.11 -15.32
CA ILE A 345 12.56 22.64 -14.08
C ILE A 345 13.62 22.78 -12.98
N ASN A 346 14.49 21.78 -12.83
CA ASN A 346 15.57 21.80 -11.85
C ASN A 346 16.58 22.92 -12.13
N THR A 347 16.94 23.15 -13.39
CA THR A 347 17.84 24.26 -13.76
C THR A 347 17.19 25.63 -13.50
N LYS A 348 15.91 25.82 -13.86
CA LYS A 348 15.15 27.03 -13.53
C LYS A 348 15.04 27.25 -12.03
N ASN A 349 14.80 26.20 -11.23
CA ASN A 349 14.77 26.29 -9.78
C ASN A 349 16.12 26.73 -9.19
N ARG A 350 17.23 26.22 -9.72
CA ARG A 350 18.58 26.68 -9.33
C ARG A 350 18.80 28.17 -9.67
N GLN A 351 18.33 28.63 -10.82
CA GLN A 351 18.39 30.05 -11.20
C GLN A 351 17.54 30.93 -10.27
N ILE A 352 16.32 30.51 -9.95
CA ILE A 352 15.44 31.20 -8.99
C ILE A 352 16.10 31.28 -7.61
N ALA A 353 16.74 30.21 -7.15
CA ALA A 353 17.45 30.20 -5.87
C ALA A 353 18.60 31.22 -5.86
N LYS A 354 19.37 31.33 -6.95
CA LYS A 354 20.42 32.35 -7.10
C LYS A 354 19.85 33.77 -7.06
N LEU A 355 18.79 34.04 -7.82
CA LEU A 355 18.13 35.34 -7.83
C LEU A 355 17.56 35.72 -6.46
N LYS A 356 16.97 34.76 -5.73
CA LYS A 356 16.49 35.00 -4.36
C LYS A 356 17.64 35.38 -3.42
N ALA A 357 18.78 34.70 -3.49
CA ALA A 357 19.95 35.03 -2.67
C ALA A 357 20.52 36.43 -3.00
N GLU A 358 20.58 36.80 -4.29
CA GLU A 358 20.98 38.15 -4.72
C GLU A 358 20.01 39.23 -4.24
N TYR A 359 18.71 38.95 -4.33
CA TYR A 359 17.66 39.84 -3.84
C TYR A 359 17.78 40.05 -2.33
N GLU A 360 17.96 38.99 -1.54
CA GLU A 360 18.15 39.07 -0.09
C GLU A 360 19.39 39.89 0.28
N LYS A 361 20.52 39.67 -0.41
CA LYS A 361 21.76 40.44 -0.22
C LYS A 361 21.55 41.93 -0.53
N THR A 362 20.87 42.24 -1.62
CA THR A 362 20.57 43.62 -2.03
C THR A 362 19.64 44.31 -1.03
N ASN A 363 18.65 43.58 -0.53
CA ASN A 363 17.70 44.09 0.45
C ASN A 363 18.38 44.37 1.80
N GLU A 364 19.33 43.53 2.23
CA GLU A 364 20.11 43.80 3.44
C GLU A 364 21.01 45.03 3.28
N ILE A 365 21.68 45.20 2.13
CA ILE A 365 22.44 46.43 1.83
C ILE A 365 21.53 47.66 1.89
N LEU A 366 20.34 47.58 1.30
CA LEU A 366 19.36 48.68 1.35
C LEU A 366 18.94 48.98 2.81
N ARG A 367 18.73 47.93 3.62
CA ARG A 367 18.39 48.06 5.04
C ARG A 367 19.48 48.78 5.82
N GLN A 368 20.73 48.38 5.61
CA GLN A 368 21.91 49.02 6.21
C GLN A 368 22.05 50.49 5.78
N LYS A 369 21.89 50.78 4.48
CA LYS A 369 21.89 52.16 3.97
C LYS A 369 20.76 53.01 4.57
N LYS A 370 19.55 52.46 4.73
CA LYS A 370 18.44 53.15 5.40
C LYS A 370 18.76 53.47 6.86
N VAL A 371 19.36 52.53 7.60
CA VAL A 371 19.79 52.76 8.99
C VAL A 371 20.87 53.84 9.04
N TYR A 372 21.91 53.71 8.21
CA TYR A 372 23.00 54.69 8.16
C TYR A 372 22.50 56.09 7.79
N SER A 373 21.61 56.21 6.81
CA SER A 373 20.99 57.48 6.43
C SER A 373 20.19 58.10 7.58
N LYS A 374 19.46 57.30 8.38
CA LYS A 374 18.77 57.78 9.59
C LYS A 374 19.77 58.27 10.63
N THR A 375 20.86 57.53 10.85
CA THR A 375 21.93 57.94 11.77
C THR A 375 22.58 59.25 11.35
N LEU A 376 22.86 59.42 10.05
CA LEU A 376 23.38 60.67 9.51
C LEU A 376 22.39 61.83 9.68
N GLN A 377 21.09 61.61 9.42
CA GLN A 377 20.06 62.63 9.69
C GLN A 377 20.05 63.04 11.16
N MET A 378 20.07 62.08 12.09
CA MET A 378 20.14 62.36 13.53
C MET A 378 21.41 63.15 13.89
N ARG A 379 22.55 62.80 13.30
CA ARG A 379 23.82 63.51 13.54
C ARG A 379 23.82 64.91 12.94
N LEU A 380 23.18 65.11 11.79
CA LEU A 380 22.93 66.44 11.20
C LEU A 380 22.05 67.30 12.12
N TYR A 381 20.97 66.74 12.68
CA TYR A 381 20.15 67.44 13.68
C TYR A 381 20.95 67.79 14.93
N GLN A 382 21.89 66.95 15.35
CA GLN A 382 22.76 67.20 16.52
C GLN A 382 23.87 68.22 16.24
N LEU A 383 24.35 68.30 15.00
CA LEU A 383 25.39 69.22 14.56
C LEU A 383 24.82 70.54 14.03
N GLN A 384 23.49 70.67 13.89
CA GLN A 384 22.87 71.98 13.74
C GLN A 384 23.15 72.78 15.02
N PRO A 385 23.94 73.85 14.98
CA PRO A 385 24.13 74.69 16.15
C PRO A 385 22.78 75.25 16.58
N MET A 386 22.48 75.18 17.88
CA MET A 386 21.51 76.07 18.52
C MET A 386 22.05 77.50 18.47
N THR A 387 22.02 78.09 17.28
CA THR A 387 22.03 79.53 17.09
C THR A 387 20.71 79.88 16.44
N SER A 388 19.73 80.24 17.28
CA SER A 388 18.87 81.34 16.88
C SER A 388 19.66 82.61 17.17
N PRO A 389 19.84 83.48 16.16
CA PRO A 389 18.89 84.58 16.08
C PRO A 389 18.39 84.85 14.66
N ARG A 390 17.18 85.39 14.62
CA ARG A 390 16.55 86.08 13.48
C ARG A 390 17.57 86.90 12.69
N PHE A 391 17.60 86.75 11.36
CA PHE A 391 17.80 87.88 10.44
C PHE A 391 17.03 87.64 9.13
N SER A 392 16.12 88.58 8.92
CA SER A 392 15.48 89.07 7.69
C SER A 392 15.86 88.50 6.32
N ASP A 393 14.79 88.30 5.55
CA ASP A 393 14.59 88.74 4.17
C ASP A 393 15.60 88.38 3.06
N SER A 394 14.98 87.78 2.05
CA SER A 394 15.16 88.07 0.63
C SER A 394 16.37 87.47 -0.09
N LYS A 395 16.07 86.51 -0.98
CA LYS A 395 16.27 86.55 -2.45
C LYS A 395 16.29 85.10 -2.96
N LYS A 396 15.22 84.67 -3.62
CA LYS A 396 15.02 84.71 -5.09
C LYS A 396 15.95 83.74 -5.85
N VAL A 397 15.30 82.72 -6.44
CA VAL A 397 15.47 82.24 -7.84
C VAL A 397 16.79 81.46 -8.08
N THR A 398 16.75 80.18 -8.48
CA THR A 398 16.35 79.73 -9.83
C THR A 398 15.76 78.31 -9.88
N LYS A 399 14.76 78.17 -10.75
CA LYS A 399 14.23 76.93 -11.32
C LYS A 399 15.26 76.21 -12.20
N SER A 400 15.19 74.88 -12.27
CA SER A 400 15.34 74.09 -13.50
C SER A 400 14.97 72.63 -13.17
N GLU A 401 13.72 72.24 -13.37
CA GLU A 401 13.23 71.48 -14.54
C GLU A 401 13.75 70.03 -14.62
N ARG A 402 12.92 69.10 -14.13
CA ARG A 402 12.68 67.84 -14.85
C ARG A 402 11.18 67.62 -14.96
N SER A 403 10.68 68.06 -16.10
CA SER A 403 9.46 67.59 -16.74
C SER A 403 9.52 66.07 -16.96
N PHE A 404 8.42 65.37 -16.64
CA PHE A 404 7.90 64.34 -17.53
C PHE A 404 6.37 64.29 -17.40
N LEU A 405 5.72 64.54 -18.54
CA LEU A 405 4.30 64.35 -18.83
C LEU A 405 3.86 62.93 -18.41
N SER A 406 2.79 62.73 -17.64
CA SER A 406 1.37 62.72 -18.05
C SER A 406 1.09 61.82 -19.27
N ILE A 407 0.50 60.63 -19.04
CA ILE A 407 -0.67 60.10 -19.78
C ILE A 407 -1.57 59.29 -18.82
N LYS A 408 -2.72 59.89 -18.50
CA LYS A 408 -4.08 59.34 -18.31
C LYS A 408 -4.28 57.92 -17.73
N SER A 409 -4.99 57.85 -16.62
CA SER A 409 -6.22 57.04 -16.54
C SER A 409 -7.27 57.74 -15.69
N ALA A 410 -8.52 57.60 -16.13
CA ALA A 410 -9.61 58.49 -15.85
C ALA A 410 -10.28 58.24 -14.49
N SER A 411 -10.84 59.35 -14.02
CA SER A 411 -11.75 59.57 -12.92
C SER A 411 -12.99 58.67 -12.85
N GLY A 412 -13.42 58.40 -11.62
CA GLY A 412 -14.82 58.16 -11.26
C GLY A 412 -15.01 58.06 -9.75
N THR A 413 -15.41 59.20 -9.13
CA THR A 413 -16.38 59.33 -7.99
C THR A 413 -16.14 58.46 -6.73
N THR A 414 -16.04 58.93 -5.49
CA THR A 414 -16.85 59.95 -4.79
C THR A 414 -16.18 60.24 -3.42
N ARG A 415 -16.15 61.51 -3.01
CA ARG A 415 -15.86 61.92 -1.62
C ARG A 415 -17.02 61.52 -0.71
N GLN A 416 -16.73 60.84 0.40
CA GLN A 416 -17.28 61.05 1.76
C GLN A 416 -17.13 59.77 2.61
N ALA A 417 -16.18 59.75 3.55
CA ALA A 417 -16.20 58.92 4.78
C ALA A 417 -14.94 59.20 5.64
N ALA A 418 -14.64 60.48 5.89
CA ALA A 418 -13.52 60.87 6.74
C ALA A 418 -13.98 61.09 8.19
N THR A 419 -14.48 60.05 8.87
CA THR A 419 -14.69 60.08 10.33
C THR A 419 -14.91 58.72 11.02
N MET A 420 -14.62 57.58 10.38
CA MET A 420 -14.66 56.25 11.07
C MET A 420 -13.38 55.39 10.95
N SER A 421 -12.28 55.94 10.42
CA SER A 421 -11.13 55.14 9.98
C SER A 421 -10.10 54.76 11.07
N SER A 422 -10.05 55.43 12.23
CA SER A 422 -8.93 55.22 13.18
C SER A 422 -9.07 53.99 14.09
N ARG A 423 -10.28 53.45 14.30
CA ARG A 423 -10.52 52.33 15.23
C ARG A 423 -10.46 50.97 14.51
N GLU A 424 -10.86 50.93 13.25
CA GLU A 424 -10.75 49.74 12.39
C GLU A 424 -9.33 49.54 11.85
N MET A 425 -8.59 50.60 11.51
CA MET A 425 -7.16 50.46 11.14
C MET A 425 -6.31 49.89 12.28
N ARG A 426 -6.58 50.28 13.54
CA ARG A 426 -5.87 49.73 14.70
C ARG A 426 -6.20 48.25 14.95
N LYS A 427 -7.47 47.85 14.78
CA LYS A 427 -7.87 46.44 14.87
C LYS A 427 -7.28 45.58 13.74
N SER A 428 -7.27 46.08 12.51
CA SER A 428 -6.65 45.37 11.37
C SER A 428 -5.13 45.25 11.52
N GLN A 429 -4.43 46.30 11.97
CA GLN A 429 -2.99 46.22 12.25
C GLN A 429 -2.64 45.28 13.41
N GLU A 430 -3.53 45.14 14.40
CA GLU A 430 -3.32 44.23 15.53
C GLU A 430 -3.57 42.76 15.16
N VAL A 431 -4.57 42.48 14.32
CA VAL A 431 -4.82 41.15 13.76
C VAL A 431 -3.66 40.72 12.84
N GLU A 432 -3.17 41.63 12.00
CA GLU A 432 -2.05 41.37 11.10
C GLU A 432 -0.73 41.14 11.87
N ARG A 433 -0.47 41.91 12.95
CA ARG A 433 0.66 41.65 13.85
C ARG A 433 0.56 40.31 14.59
N LYS A 434 -0.64 39.89 15.00
CA LYS A 434 -0.85 38.57 15.63
C LYS A 434 -0.65 37.43 14.63
N ALA A 435 -1.10 37.60 13.38
CA ALA A 435 -0.86 36.64 12.31
C ALA A 435 0.64 36.52 11.96
N GLN A 436 1.34 37.65 11.82
CA GLN A 436 2.79 37.65 11.57
C GLN A 436 3.60 37.04 12.73
N LYS A 437 3.22 37.30 13.99
CA LYS A 437 3.86 36.63 15.15
C LYS A 437 3.61 35.12 15.18
N LYS A 438 2.44 34.65 14.72
CA LYS A 438 2.12 33.22 14.65
C LYS A 438 2.94 32.52 13.56
N LEU A 439 3.03 33.12 12.38
CA LEU A 439 3.87 32.64 11.28
C LEU A 439 5.36 32.58 11.65
N LEU A 440 5.87 33.61 12.31
CA LEU A 440 7.27 33.64 12.76
C LEU A 440 7.55 32.53 13.80
N LYS A 441 6.62 32.25 14.71
CA LYS A 441 6.74 31.14 15.68
C LYS A 441 6.72 29.78 15.00
N GLU A 442 5.93 29.60 13.94
CA GLU A 442 5.91 28.35 13.17
C GLU A 442 7.19 28.15 12.35
N GLU A 443 7.75 29.21 11.76
CA GLU A 443 9.04 29.15 11.07
C GLU A 443 10.19 28.82 12.02
N ILE A 444 10.22 29.39 13.22
CA ILE A 444 11.22 29.08 14.24
C ILE A 444 11.12 27.60 14.65
N LYS A 445 9.91 27.09 14.89
CA LYS A 445 9.69 25.66 15.19
C LYS A 445 10.14 24.74 14.04
N LYS A 446 9.89 25.13 12.79
CA LYS A 446 10.37 24.37 11.62
C LYS A 446 11.90 24.37 11.52
N LYS A 447 12.56 25.50 11.76
CA LYS A 447 14.04 25.59 11.78
C LYS A 447 14.65 24.75 12.89
N GLU A 448 14.10 24.80 14.10
CA GLU A 448 14.56 23.97 15.22
C GLU A 448 14.40 22.47 14.94
N LYS A 449 13.28 22.06 14.30
CA LYS A 449 13.08 20.66 13.89
C LYS A 449 14.12 20.23 12.86
N LEU A 450 14.41 21.07 11.88
CA LEU A 450 15.40 20.78 10.83
C LEU A 450 16.83 20.68 11.40
N GLU A 451 17.19 21.56 12.35
CA GLU A 451 18.49 21.53 13.01
C GLU A 451 18.67 20.27 13.89
N ARG A 452 17.60 19.81 14.55
CA ARG A 452 17.59 18.54 15.30
C ARG A 452 17.79 17.34 14.38
N GLU A 453 17.15 17.31 13.21
CA GLU A 453 17.34 16.26 12.22
C GLU A 453 18.77 16.24 11.65
N GLN A 454 19.35 17.41 11.37
CA GLN A 454 20.74 17.51 10.91
C GLN A 454 21.73 17.04 11.98
N LYS A 455 21.52 17.40 13.26
CA LYS A 455 22.32 16.91 14.39
C LYS A 455 22.22 15.39 14.55
N LYS A 456 21.03 14.80 14.36
CA LYS A 456 20.84 13.33 14.36
C LYS A 456 21.62 12.65 13.24
N LYS A 457 21.50 13.15 12.00
CA LYS A 457 22.25 12.61 10.85
C LYS A 457 23.77 12.71 11.04
N LYS A 458 24.27 13.81 11.59
CA LYS A 458 25.71 13.98 11.86
C LYS A 458 26.23 12.97 12.89
N LYS A 459 25.48 12.71 13.96
CA LYS A 459 25.83 11.67 14.96
C LYS A 459 25.79 10.26 14.38
N GLU A 460 24.87 9.99 13.45
CA GLU A 460 24.76 8.69 12.79
C GLU A 460 25.95 8.41 11.85
N ILE A 461 26.39 9.42 11.11
CA ILE A 461 27.59 9.34 10.26
C ILE A 461 28.85 9.13 11.10
N GLU A 462 28.97 9.84 12.23
CA GLU A 462 30.12 9.71 13.14
C GLU A 462 30.18 8.32 13.81
N LYS A 463 29.03 7.72 14.14
CA LYS A 463 28.96 6.32 14.63
C LYS A 463 29.34 5.31 13.55
N LYS A 464 28.96 5.53 12.28
CA LYS A 464 29.35 4.65 11.16
C LYS A 464 30.85 4.72 10.87
N LEU A 465 31.47 5.89 10.99
CA LEU A 465 32.92 6.07 10.83
C LEU A 465 33.73 5.37 11.93
N LYS A 466 33.26 5.37 13.18
CA LYS A 466 33.94 4.66 14.29
C LYS A 466 33.89 3.13 14.16
N LYS A 467 32.83 2.56 13.56
CA LYS A 467 32.72 1.10 13.35
C LYS A 467 33.63 0.54 12.25
N VAL A 468 34.21 1.40 11.40
CA VAL A 468 35.10 0.97 10.31
C VAL A 468 36.58 0.96 10.73
N GLN A 469 36.93 1.55 11.89
CA GLN A 469 38.32 1.65 12.35
C GLN A 469 38.78 0.57 13.33
N ASP A 470 37.87 -0.29 13.83
CA ASP A 470 38.24 -1.42 14.69
C ASP A 470 38.21 -2.74 13.89
N PRO A 471 39.37 -3.28 13.46
CA PRO A 471 39.42 -4.58 12.81
C PRO A 471 39.13 -5.69 13.85
N PRO A 472 38.37 -6.73 13.47
CA PRO A 472 38.03 -7.82 14.38
C PRO A 472 39.29 -8.60 14.77
N LYS A 473 39.47 -8.83 16.08
CA LYS A 473 40.47 -9.73 16.67
C LYS A 473 40.03 -11.18 16.57
#